data_AF-A0A0K8Q3F4-F1
#
_entry.id   AF-A0A0K8Q3F4-F1
#
_cell.length_a   1.000
_cell.length_b   1.000
_cell.length_c   1.000
_cell.angle_alpha   90.00
_cell.angle_beta   90.00
_cell.angle_gamma   90.00
#
_symmetry.space_group_name_H-M   'P 1'
#
loop_
_entity.id
_entity.type
_entity.pdbx_description
1 polymer ?
#
loop_
_entity_poly.entity_id
_entity_poly.type
_entity_poly.pdbx_seq_one_letter_code
_entity_poly.pdbx_strand_id
1 'polypeptide(L)'
;MYIALRLLRDGAHTTITTRFPKDAARRFAAMEDSGEWLHRLRIVGIDLRDPSQVMALTDSLDAAGPLDIIINNAAQTVRRSGNAYKPLVDA
;
A
#
# COMPACT_ATOMS: atom_id res chain seq x y z
N MET A 1 7.58 -1.44 -4.53
CA MET A 1 7.16 -1.73 -5.92
C MET A 1 7.27 -3.21 -6.25
N TYR A 2 8.35 -3.90 -5.84
CA TYR A 2 8.62 -5.30 -6.20
C TYR A 2 7.45 -6.29 -5.96
N ILE A 3 6.82 -6.26 -4.77
CA ILE A 3 5.70 -7.15 -4.45
C ILE A 3 4.51 -6.92 -5.40
N ALA A 4 4.09 -5.66 -5.55
CA ALA A 4 2.97 -5.31 -6.43
C ALA A 4 3.26 -5.67 -7.90
N LEU A 5 4.48 -5.42 -8.39
CA LEU A 5 4.87 -5.81 -9.75
C LEU A 5 4.81 -7.33 -9.96
N ARG A 6 5.27 -8.12 -8.98
CA ARG A 6 5.18 -9.58 -9.06
C ARG A 6 3.73 -10.03 -9.17
N LEU A 7 2.86 -9.56 -8.27
CA LEU A 7 1.43 -9.89 -8.31
C LEU A 7 0.77 -9.51 -9.64
N LEU A 8 1.05 -8.31 -10.16
CA LEU A 8 0.51 -7.83 -11.43
C LEU A 8 0.96 -8.68 -12.63
N ARG A 9 2.25 -9.02 -12.68
CA ARG A 9 2.86 -9.88 -13.71
C ARG A 9 2.35 -11.32 -13.62
N ASP A 10 2.03 -11.78 -12.42
CA ASP A 10 1.43 -13.10 -12.17
C ASP A 10 -0.10 -13.11 -12.38
N GLY A 11 -0.69 -12.01 -12.86
CA GLY A 11 -2.10 -11.94 -13.30
C GLY A 11 -3.09 -11.39 -12.27
N ALA A 12 -2.66 -11.00 -11.08
CA ALA A 12 -3.56 -10.52 -10.04
C ALA A 12 -4.11 -9.11 -10.32
N HIS A 13 -5.37 -8.88 -9.91
CA HIS A 13 -5.89 -7.53 -9.68
C HIS A 13 -5.29 -6.99 -8.39
N THR A 14 -4.61 -5.84 -8.48
CA THR A 14 -3.81 -5.33 -7.37
C THR A 14 -4.21 -3.91 -7.04
N THR A 15 -4.72 -3.70 -5.83
CA THR A 15 -4.88 -2.37 -5.25
C THR A 15 -3.64 -2.04 -4.41
N ILE A 16 -2.98 -0.91 -4.70
CA ILE A 16 -1.89 -0.39 -3.87
C ILE A 16 -2.31 0.87 -3.15
N THR A 17 -1.73 1.10 -1.97
CA THR A 17 -1.92 2.31 -1.18
C THR A 17 -0.63 3.13 -1.12
N THR A 18 -0.74 4.45 -1.19
CA THR A 18 0.41 5.36 -1.04
C THR A 18 -0.05 6.78 -0.72
N ARG A 19 0.81 7.57 -0.05
CA ARG A 19 0.60 9.03 0.07
C ARG A 19 1.00 9.80 -1.20
N PHE A 20 1.59 9.12 -2.18
CA PHE A 20 2.11 9.70 -3.41
C PHE A 20 1.51 9.05 -4.68
N PRO A 21 0.18 9.10 -4.88
CA PRO A 21 -0.49 8.34 -5.94
C PRO A 21 -0.06 8.75 -7.35
N LYS A 22 0.18 10.05 -7.60
CA LYS A 22 0.64 10.55 -8.90
C LYS A 22 2.03 10.03 -9.29
N ASP A 23 2.95 10.02 -8.32
CA ASP A 23 4.30 9.49 -8.56
C ASP A 23 4.29 7.97 -8.71
N ALA A 24 3.45 7.25 -7.96
CA ALA A 24 3.24 5.82 -8.19
C ALA A 24 2.71 5.56 -9.60
N ALA A 25 1.65 6.25 -10.05
CA ALA A 25 1.09 6.11 -11.38
C ALA A 25 2.16 6.32 -12.48
N ARG A 26 2.96 7.38 -12.36
CA ARG A 26 4.07 7.66 -13.27
C ARG A 26 5.09 6.53 -13.31
N ARG A 27 5.48 5.97 -12.14
CA ARG A 27 6.46 4.88 -12.06
C ARG A 27 5.94 3.57 -12.64
N PHE A 28 4.68 3.21 -12.38
CA PHE A 28 4.08 2.01 -12.95
C PHE A 28 3.89 2.13 -14.47
N ALA A 29 3.42 3.29 -14.96
CA ALA A 29 3.25 3.52 -16.40
C ALA A 29 4.59 3.58 -17.18
N ALA A 30 5.70 3.88 -16.50
CA ALA A 30 7.03 3.91 -17.12
C ALA A 30 7.68 2.51 -17.23
N MET A 31 7.05 1.46 -16.71
CA MET A 31 7.55 0.09 -16.88
C MET A 31 7.33 -0.37 -18.32
N GLU A 32 8.34 -1.00 -18.91
CA GLU A 32 8.32 -1.47 -20.31
C GLU A 32 7.14 -2.41 -20.60
N ASP A 33 6.82 -3.29 -19.65
CA ASP A 33 5.75 -4.28 -19.72
C ASP A 33 4.40 -3.77 -19.17
N SER A 34 4.28 -2.47 -18.87
CA SER A 34 3.07 -1.93 -18.23
C SER A 34 1.78 -2.18 -19.01
N GLY A 35 1.82 -2.20 -20.34
CA GLY A 35 0.66 -2.48 -21.19
C GLY A 35 -0.03 -3.81 -20.87
N GLU A 36 0.70 -4.80 -20.35
CA GLU A 36 0.19 -6.15 -20.08
C GLU A 36 -0.63 -6.26 -18.78
N TRP A 37 -0.44 -5.35 -17.83
CA TRP A 37 -1.01 -5.45 -16.49
C TRP A 37 -1.54 -4.16 -15.90
N LEU A 38 -1.29 -2.99 -16.50
CA LEU A 38 -1.68 -1.69 -15.93
C LEU A 38 -3.21 -1.57 -15.74
N HIS A 39 -3.99 -2.23 -16.60
CA HIS A 39 -5.45 -2.31 -16.48
C HIS A 39 -5.94 -3.05 -15.22
N ARG A 40 -5.08 -3.84 -14.56
CA ARG A 40 -5.36 -4.53 -13.29
C ARG A 40 -4.84 -3.79 -12.05
N LEU A 41 -4.17 -2.65 -12.24
CA LEU A 41 -3.64 -1.83 -11.14
C LEU A 41 -4.62 -0.74 -10.72
N ARG A 42 -5.01 -0.75 -9.44
CA ARG A 42 -5.69 0.38 -8.78
C ARG A 42 -4.73 1.06 -7.81
N ILE A 43 -4.60 2.38 -7.90
CA ILE A 43 -3.77 3.18 -6.99
C ILE A 43 -4.67 4.03 -6.10
N VAL A 44 -4.57 3.84 -4.79
CA VAL A 44 -5.32 4.61 -3.79
C VAL A 44 -4.38 5.55 -3.04
N GLY A 45 -4.70 6.84 -3.10
CA GLY A 45 -4.09 7.85 -2.24
C GLY A 45 -4.64 7.76 -0.82
N ILE A 46 -3.80 7.52 0.19
CA ILE A 46 -4.24 7.38 1.58
C ILE A 46 -3.12 7.71 2.57
N ASP A 47 -3.48 8.33 3.70
CA ASP A 47 -2.65 8.37 4.91
C ASP A 47 -3.14 7.31 5.92
N LEU A 48 -2.40 6.20 6.04
CA LEU A 48 -2.74 5.10 6.94
C LEU A 48 -2.67 5.46 8.44
N ARG A 49 -2.21 6.67 8.78
CA ARG A 49 -2.26 7.19 10.15
C ARG A 49 -3.62 7.77 10.51
N ASP A 50 -4.48 8.02 9.52
CA ASP A 50 -5.84 8.52 9.69
C ASP A 50 -6.84 7.34 9.63
N PRO A 51 -7.41 6.92 10.77
CA PRO A 51 -8.34 5.78 10.80
C PRO A 51 -9.58 5.99 9.93
N SER A 52 -10.04 7.22 9.74
CA SER A 52 -11.25 7.50 8.95
C SER A 52 -11.04 7.15 7.47
N GLN A 53 -9.85 7.42 6.93
CA GLN A 53 -9.49 7.05 5.56
C GLN A 53 -9.34 5.53 5.41
N VAL A 54 -8.84 4.86 6.46
CA VAL A 54 -8.73 3.39 6.45
C VAL A 54 -10.13 2.76 6.39
N MET A 55 -11.07 3.24 7.20
CA MET A 55 -12.47 2.77 7.17
C MET A 55 -13.12 3.01 5.80
N ALA A 56 -12.96 4.22 5.24
CA ALA A 56 -13.51 4.53 3.92
C ALA A 56 -12.92 3.64 2.81
N LEU A 57 -11.63 3.28 2.91
CA LEU A 57 -11.00 2.35 1.99
C LEU A 57 -11.58 0.94 2.14
N THR A 58 -11.77 0.44 3.37
CA THR A 58 -12.33 -0.90 3.60
C THR A 58 -13.74 -1.02 3.05
N ASP A 59 -14.58 -0.01 3.21
CA ASP A 59 -15.93 0.02 2.62
C ASP A 59 -15.88 -0.07 1.08
N SER A 60 -14.92 0.64 0.46
CA SER A 60 -14.74 0.60 -0.99
C SER A 60 -14.16 -0.71 -1.53
N LEU A 61 -13.43 -1.46 -0.69
CA LEU A 61 -12.90 -2.78 -1.05
C LEU A 61 -13.97 -3.84 -0.91
N ASP A 62 -14.76 -3.80 0.17
CA ASP A 62 -15.90 -4.70 0.38
C ASP A 62 -16.92 -4.60 -0.76
N ALA A 63 -17.23 -3.36 -1.18
CA ALA A 63 -18.09 -3.10 -2.33
C ALA A 63 -17.52 -3.63 -3.68
N ALA A 64 -16.21 -3.83 -3.77
CA ALA A 64 -15.56 -4.34 -4.98
C ALA A 64 -15.52 -5.88 -5.05
N GLY A 65 -15.87 -6.57 -3.96
CA GLY A 65 -15.89 -8.02 -3.86
C GLY A 65 -14.85 -8.61 -2.89
N PRO A 66 -14.70 -9.94 -2.87
CA PRO A 66 -13.82 -10.62 -1.92
C PRO A 66 -12.35 -10.25 -2.11
N LEU A 67 -11.60 -10.20 -1.00
CA LEU A 67 -10.16 -9.97 -0.97
C LEU A 67 -9.41 -11.28 -0.74
N ASP A 68 -8.59 -11.71 -1.71
CA ASP A 68 -7.83 -12.96 -1.60
C ASP A 68 -6.57 -12.82 -0.73
N ILE A 69 -5.87 -11.68 -0.83
CA ILE A 69 -4.56 -11.46 -0.19
C ILE A 69 -4.50 -10.03 0.37
N ILE A 70 -4.07 -9.90 1.63
CA ILE A 70 -3.68 -8.64 2.25
C ILE A 70 -2.18 -8.65 2.56
N ILE A 71 -1.46 -7.61 2.14
CA ILE A 71 -0.02 -7.46 2.40
C ILE A 71 0.23 -6.17 3.19
N ASN A 72 0.48 -6.32 4.48
CA ASN A 72 0.80 -5.21 5.39
C ASN A 72 2.25 -4.74 5.24
N ASN A 73 2.58 -4.18 4.07
CA ASN A 73 3.92 -3.69 3.74
C ASN A 73 4.21 -2.27 4.28
N ALA A 74 3.19 -1.43 4.46
CA ALA A 74 3.38 -0.04 4.86
C ALA A 74 3.97 0.03 6.27
N ALA A 75 5.18 0.57 6.38
CA ALA A 75 5.88 0.75 7.64
C ALA A 75 6.70 2.05 7.60
N GLN A 76 6.98 2.59 8.77
CA GLN A 76 7.88 3.72 8.93
C GLN A 76 8.72 3.51 10.19
N THR A 77 10.04 3.72 10.07
CA THR A 77 10.90 3.82 11.24
C THR A 77 10.62 5.13 11.95
N VAL A 78 10.13 5.04 13.19
CA VAL A 78 9.84 6.21 14.02
C VAL A 78 10.92 6.29 15.10
N ARG A 79 11.68 7.40 15.12
CA ARG A 79 12.53 7.73 16.26
C ARG A 79 11.64 8.33 17.35
N ARG A 80 11.53 7.65 18.49
CA ARG A 80 10.81 8.16 19.66
C ARG A 80 11.76 8.98 20.55
N SER A 81 11.21 9.69 21.53
CA SER A 81 12.01 10.33 22.56
C SER A 81 12.78 9.29 23.38
N GLY A 82 13.90 9.68 24.00
CA GLY A 82 14.69 8.78 24.85
C GLY A 82 13.84 8.12 25.94
N ASN A 83 12.92 8.87 26.55
CA ASN A 83 12.00 8.36 27.59
C ASN A 83 11.10 7.22 27.12
N ALA A 84 10.70 7.19 25.84
CA ALA A 84 9.85 6.13 25.31
C ALA A 84 10.56 4.76 25.28
N TYR A 85 11.90 4.73 25.36
CA TYR A 85 12.70 3.51 25.40
C TYR A 85 13.08 3.09 26.82
N LYS A 86 12.83 3.93 27.83
CA LYS A 86 13.24 3.68 29.22
C LYS A 86 12.75 2.32 29.76
N PRO A 87 11.48 1.90 29.53
CA PRO A 87 11.02 0.58 29.96
C PRO A 87 11.73 -0.62 29.29
N LEU A 88 12.36 -0.42 28.13
CA LEU A 88 13.11 -1.46 27.42
C LEU A 88 14.58 -1.53 27.87
N VAL A 89 15.11 -0.44 28.43
CA VAL A 89 16.49 -0.35 28.94
C VAL A 89 16.57 -0.82 30.40
N ASP A 90 15.51 -0.59 31.17
CA ASP A 90 15.42 -0.95 32.59
C ASP A 90 15.03 -2.44 32.82
N ALA A 91 14.80 -3.22 31.75
CA ALA A 91 14.42 -4.64 31.77
C ALA A 91 15.63 -5.55 31.53
#